data_AF-A0A6P6VQS6-F1
#
_entry.id   AF-A0A6P6VQS6-F1
#
_cell.length_a   1.000
_cell.length_b   1.000
_cell.length_c   1.000
_cell.angle_alpha   90.00
_cell.angle_beta   90.00
_cell.angle_gamma   90.00
#
_symmetry.space_group_name_H-M   'P 1'
#
loop_
_entity.id
_entity.type
_entity.pdbx_description
1 polymer ?
#
loop_
_entity_poly.entity_id
_entity_poly.type
_entity_poly.pdbx_seq_one_letter_code
_entity_poly.pdbx_strand_id
1 'polypeptide(L)'
;MAGKQMKLLLLVSVVISSLAVNVLTAPLPRAIKELSVRPPFLGLISAHSYKQATPFSDDGAFKPDPEHPYVDFSGRRFHIGTIGSNSVIIVGCGTGLVNAAATTQLLLDFFPIRAVIHFGTAGGADSSLSVGDVVIPMQFSQTGIWDWLKSEAAPQPDNGVADLEFRRYHIPIGGYNLLGRVAYMKEYFFSQTGEPDVPVRKFWFEASEDLLQIASTLEGIELDQCLNGVCLPKQPKLVLGVNGTTANFFVENAAYRDFLHSTFHVASIDMESAAVIMTSLSSGQQVIAIRGLANSAGAEGGEDSSESYDAIVAANVEKTVVALVNNIPSPRLGRICGKNRKCSA
;
A
#
# COMPACT_ATOMS: atom_id res chain seq x y z
N MET A 1 69.98 19.29 38.67
CA MET A 1 68.64 19.66 38.12
C MET A 1 68.22 18.50 37.23
N ALA A 2 67.53 17.52 37.82
CA ALA A 2 66.12 17.18 37.54
C ALA A 2 65.90 16.82 36.06
N GLY A 3 65.53 15.60 35.64
CA GLY A 3 65.16 14.38 36.35
C GLY A 3 64.97 13.25 35.32
N LYS A 4 65.41 12.05 35.68
CA LYS A 4 65.06 10.79 35.02
C LYS A 4 63.66 10.39 35.52
N GLN A 5 62.66 10.35 34.66
CA GLN A 5 61.39 9.65 34.92
C GLN A 5 60.99 8.84 33.70
N MET A 6 60.96 7.54 33.96
CA MET A 6 60.59 6.42 33.13
C MET A 6 59.07 6.30 33.12
N LYS A 7 58.44 6.32 31.94
CA LYS A 7 57.09 5.74 31.74
C LYS A 7 57.03 5.04 30.38
N LEU A 8 57.40 3.77 30.45
CA LEU A 8 56.74 2.67 29.77
C LEU A 8 55.22 2.91 29.75
N LEU A 9 54.62 3.14 28.58
CA LEU A 9 53.23 2.76 28.23
C LEU A 9 52.90 3.28 26.82
N LEU A 10 52.56 2.34 25.93
CA LEU A 10 51.64 2.40 24.77
C LEU A 10 52.16 1.59 23.58
N LEU A 11 52.30 0.29 23.86
CA LEU A 11 51.93 -0.74 22.90
C LEU A 11 50.39 -0.80 22.93
N VAL A 12 49.73 -0.03 22.06
CA VAL A 12 48.45 -0.43 21.51
C VAL A 12 48.67 -0.44 20.02
N SER A 13 48.94 -1.65 19.52
CA SER A 13 48.98 -1.92 18.10
C SER A 13 47.74 -1.34 17.45
N VAL A 14 47.95 -0.65 16.34
CA VAL A 14 46.94 -0.37 15.35
C VAL A 14 46.48 -1.71 14.80
N VAL A 15 45.54 -2.34 15.49
CA VAL A 15 44.62 -3.33 14.93
C VAL A 15 43.29 -2.59 14.83
N ILE A 16 43.28 -1.53 14.02
CA ILE A 16 42.03 -1.08 13.44
C ILE A 16 41.66 -2.17 12.46
N SER A 17 40.68 -2.96 12.88
CA SER A 17 40.05 -4.04 12.16
C SER A 17 39.89 -3.67 10.68
N SER A 18 40.59 -4.39 9.81
CA SER A 18 40.34 -4.39 8.36
C SER A 18 39.03 -5.10 8.00
N LEU A 19 38.13 -5.31 8.97
CA LEU A 19 36.70 -5.39 8.66
C LEU A 19 36.23 -3.97 8.34
N ALA A 20 36.69 -3.44 7.20
CA ALA A 20 35.85 -2.58 6.41
C ALA A 20 34.62 -3.43 6.09
N VAL A 21 33.60 -3.23 6.91
CA VAL A 21 32.31 -3.82 6.78
C VAL A 21 31.81 -3.45 5.38
N ASN A 22 31.92 -4.40 4.44
CA ASN A 22 31.25 -4.37 3.13
C ASN A 22 29.73 -4.48 3.33
N VAL A 23 29.11 -3.54 4.07
CA VAL A 23 27.65 -3.52 4.28
C VAL A 23 26.91 -2.84 3.13
N LEU A 24 27.60 -2.27 2.15
CA LEU A 24 26.97 -1.60 1.02
C LEU A 24 27.62 -2.03 -0.29
N THR A 25 27.21 -3.20 -0.80
CA THR A 25 27.13 -3.59 -2.23
C THR A 25 27.18 -5.12 -2.35
N ALA A 26 26.19 -5.81 -1.77
CA ALA A 26 25.89 -7.12 -2.33
C ALA A 26 25.53 -6.88 -3.81
N PRO A 27 26.21 -7.51 -4.78
CA PRO A 27 25.90 -7.31 -6.18
C PRO A 27 24.44 -7.70 -6.43
N LEU A 28 23.72 -6.85 -7.14
CA LEU A 28 22.32 -7.10 -7.49
C LEU A 28 22.18 -8.51 -8.09
N PRO A 29 21.24 -9.34 -7.61
CA PRO A 29 21.03 -10.68 -8.14
C PRO A 29 20.94 -10.66 -9.66
N ARG A 30 21.62 -11.60 -10.32
CA ARG A 30 21.66 -11.71 -11.78
C ARG A 30 20.25 -11.71 -12.39
N ALA A 31 19.31 -12.41 -11.76
CA ALA A 31 17.91 -12.45 -12.17
C ALA A 31 17.28 -11.05 -12.25
N ILE A 32 17.54 -10.15 -11.30
CA ILE A 32 17.00 -8.78 -11.35
C ILE A 32 17.60 -8.01 -12.54
N LYS A 33 18.90 -8.17 -12.82
CA LYS A 33 19.53 -7.53 -13.99
C LYS A 33 18.95 -8.04 -15.31
N GLU A 34 18.60 -9.32 -15.38
CA GLU A 34 17.97 -9.91 -16.57
C GLU A 34 16.51 -9.47 -16.73
N LEU A 35 15.77 -9.34 -15.62
CA LEU A 35 14.41 -8.84 -15.61
C LEU A 35 14.32 -7.33 -15.88
N SER A 36 15.34 -6.55 -15.48
CA SER A 36 15.30 -5.09 -15.59
C SER A 36 15.34 -4.57 -17.02
N VAL A 37 15.80 -5.39 -17.97
CA VAL A 37 15.87 -5.07 -19.41
C VAL A 37 14.69 -5.62 -20.22
N ARG A 38 13.73 -6.30 -19.57
CA ARG A 38 12.53 -6.82 -20.23
C ARG A 38 11.49 -5.71 -20.48
N PRO A 39 10.48 -5.93 -21.34
CA PRO A 39 9.36 -5.01 -21.47
C PRO A 39 8.67 -4.75 -20.11
N PRO A 40 8.07 -3.56 -19.90
CA PRO A 40 7.56 -3.20 -18.59
C PRO A 40 6.46 -4.12 -18.04
N PHE A 41 6.50 -4.33 -16.72
CA PHE A 41 5.55 -5.11 -15.95
C PHE A 41 4.47 -4.24 -15.31
N LEU A 42 3.33 -4.84 -15.00
CA LEU A 42 2.45 -4.33 -13.96
C LEU A 42 2.97 -4.79 -12.60
N GLY A 43 3.10 -3.86 -11.66
CA GLY A 43 3.50 -4.14 -10.27
C GLY A 43 2.27 -4.37 -9.41
N LEU A 44 2.11 -5.56 -8.85
CA LEU A 44 0.97 -5.96 -8.02
C LEU A 44 1.44 -6.07 -6.57
N ILE A 45 1.00 -5.15 -5.71
CA ILE A 45 1.44 -5.06 -4.31
C ILE A 45 0.30 -5.50 -3.39
N SER A 46 0.45 -6.64 -2.72
CA SER A 46 -0.53 -7.14 -1.75
C SER A 46 -0.20 -6.64 -0.34
N ALA A 47 -1.22 -6.25 0.43
CA ALA A 47 -1.07 -5.91 1.85
C ALA A 47 -0.77 -7.14 2.75
N HIS A 48 -1.07 -8.37 2.29
CA HIS A 48 -0.85 -9.58 3.09
C HIS A 48 0.60 -10.06 3.05
N SER A 49 1.09 -10.59 4.18
CA SER A 49 2.37 -11.30 4.24
C SER A 49 2.19 -12.75 3.78
N TYR A 50 2.86 -13.14 2.69
CA TYR A 50 2.75 -14.50 2.14
C TYR A 50 3.46 -15.50 3.05
N LYS A 51 2.72 -16.07 4.00
CA LYS A 51 3.24 -17.21 4.75
C LYS A 51 3.07 -18.53 3.99
N GLN A 52 2.11 -18.71 3.06
CA GLN A 52 1.85 -20.06 2.52
C GLN A 52 1.39 -20.23 1.04
N ALA A 53 1.10 -19.19 0.25
CA ALA A 53 0.77 -19.36 -1.20
C ALA A 53 1.06 -18.12 -2.06
N THR A 54 1.28 -18.32 -3.36
CA THR A 54 1.37 -17.23 -4.36
C THR A 54 -0.05 -16.77 -4.69
N PRO A 55 -0.38 -15.47 -4.64
CA PRO A 55 -1.71 -14.97 -5.04
C PRO A 55 -2.13 -15.45 -6.43
N PHE A 56 -3.44 -15.56 -6.66
CA PHE A 56 -4.02 -15.96 -7.95
C PHE A 56 -3.65 -17.37 -8.45
N SER A 57 -3.06 -18.21 -7.59
CA SER A 57 -2.65 -19.57 -7.97
C SER A 57 -3.82 -20.55 -8.01
N ASP A 58 -4.78 -20.42 -7.11
CA ASP A 58 -5.86 -21.40 -6.92
C ASP A 58 -6.79 -21.47 -8.14
N ASP A 59 -7.00 -20.33 -8.81
CA ASP A 59 -7.82 -20.22 -10.02
C ASP A 59 -7.00 -20.27 -11.32
N GLY A 60 -5.67 -20.46 -11.23
CA GLY A 60 -4.77 -20.53 -12.38
C GLY A 60 -4.63 -19.24 -13.18
N ALA A 61 -5.08 -18.10 -12.64
CA ALA A 61 -5.03 -16.81 -13.32
C ALA A 61 -3.60 -16.29 -13.48
N PHE A 62 -2.73 -16.55 -12.50
CA PHE A 62 -1.30 -16.25 -12.59
C PHE A 62 -0.51 -17.43 -13.17
N LYS A 63 0.28 -17.15 -14.21
CA LYS A 63 1.20 -18.12 -14.82
C LYS A 63 2.65 -17.68 -14.55
N PRO A 64 3.40 -18.42 -13.73
CA PRO A 64 4.79 -18.09 -13.41
C PRO A 64 5.68 -18.02 -14.65
N ASP A 65 6.69 -17.15 -14.61
CA ASP A 65 7.74 -17.12 -15.61
C ASP A 65 8.55 -18.42 -15.56
N PRO A 66 8.85 -19.06 -16.71
CA PRO A 66 9.52 -20.36 -16.74
C PRO A 66 11.00 -20.28 -16.35
N GLU A 67 11.65 -19.13 -16.50
CA GLU A 67 13.08 -18.95 -16.19
C GLU A 67 13.25 -18.38 -14.77
N HIS A 68 12.45 -17.37 -14.44
CA HIS A 68 12.54 -16.63 -13.19
C HIS A 68 11.19 -16.56 -12.47
N PRO A 69 10.62 -17.69 -11.98
CA PRO A 69 9.27 -17.70 -11.39
C PRO A 69 9.15 -16.79 -10.16
N TYR A 70 10.26 -16.55 -9.46
CA TYR A 70 10.37 -15.53 -8.42
C TYR A 70 11.81 -15.06 -8.24
N VAL A 71 11.98 -13.92 -7.58
CA VAL A 71 13.27 -13.42 -7.09
C VAL A 71 13.12 -12.98 -5.64
N ASP A 72 14.05 -13.42 -4.79
CA ASP A 72 14.12 -12.98 -3.39
C ASP A 72 15.13 -11.83 -3.25
N PHE A 73 14.70 -10.69 -2.72
CA PHE A 73 15.54 -9.52 -2.52
C PHE A 73 15.07 -8.69 -1.32
N SER A 74 16.01 -8.24 -0.47
CA SER A 74 15.71 -7.47 0.75
C SER A 74 14.60 -8.09 1.62
N GLY A 75 14.64 -9.42 1.80
CA GLY A 75 13.67 -10.16 2.61
C GLY A 75 12.28 -10.29 2.00
N ARG A 76 12.11 -9.98 0.71
CA ARG A 76 10.83 -10.04 -0.02
C ARG A 76 10.94 -10.95 -1.21
N ARG A 77 9.84 -11.63 -1.54
CA ARG A 77 9.71 -12.44 -2.75
C ARG A 77 8.89 -11.69 -3.80
N PHE A 78 9.50 -11.47 -4.95
CA PHE A 78 8.87 -10.91 -6.14
C PHE A 78 8.53 -12.05 -7.08
N HIS A 79 7.25 -12.41 -7.18
CA HIS A 79 6.78 -13.46 -8.09
C HIS A 79 6.63 -12.88 -9.50
N ILE A 80 7.27 -13.50 -10.49
CA ILE A 80 7.30 -12.99 -11.86
C ILE A 80 6.45 -13.91 -12.73
N GLY A 81 5.62 -13.33 -13.59
CA GLY A 81 4.81 -14.13 -14.50
C GLY A 81 3.86 -13.29 -15.34
N THR A 82 2.70 -13.87 -15.63
CA THR A 82 1.66 -13.24 -16.44
C THR A 82 0.27 -13.45 -15.85
N ILE A 83 -0.60 -12.46 -16.04
CA ILE A 83 -2.06 -12.59 -15.89
C ILE A 83 -2.65 -12.15 -17.24
N GLY A 84 -3.37 -13.05 -17.89
CA GLY A 84 -3.83 -12.86 -19.26
C GLY A 84 -2.68 -12.56 -20.23
N SER A 85 -2.72 -11.39 -20.87
CA SER A 85 -1.67 -10.95 -21.82
C SER A 85 -0.63 -9.99 -21.21
N ASN A 86 -0.75 -9.68 -19.92
CA ASN A 86 0.12 -8.74 -19.23
C ASN A 86 1.18 -9.47 -18.42
N SER A 87 2.44 -9.01 -18.53
CA SER A 87 3.51 -9.41 -17.62
C SER A 87 3.34 -8.69 -16.29
N VAL A 88 3.41 -9.45 -15.19
CA VAL A 88 3.17 -8.94 -13.84
C VAL A 88 4.30 -9.34 -12.89
N ILE A 89 4.53 -8.50 -11.88
CA ILE A 89 5.35 -8.82 -10.72
C ILE A 89 4.47 -8.68 -9.48
N ILE A 90 4.31 -9.75 -8.71
CA ILE A 90 3.49 -9.76 -7.49
C ILE A 90 4.42 -9.78 -6.26
N VAL A 91 4.20 -8.88 -5.31
CA VAL A 91 4.97 -8.81 -4.07
C VAL A 91 4.06 -8.47 -2.90
N GLY A 92 4.34 -9.07 -1.74
CA GLY A 92 3.63 -8.79 -0.50
C GLY A 92 4.40 -7.71 0.24
N CYS A 93 3.77 -6.60 0.56
CA CYS A 93 4.45 -5.53 1.26
C CYS A 93 4.56 -5.78 2.77
N GLY A 94 3.68 -6.61 3.33
CA GLY A 94 3.49 -6.69 4.78
C GLY A 94 2.75 -5.47 5.33
N THR A 95 2.59 -5.43 6.65
CA THR A 95 1.73 -4.44 7.30
C THR A 95 2.44 -3.12 7.59
N GLY A 96 1.72 -2.02 7.40
CA GLY A 96 2.13 -0.69 7.81
C GLY A 96 2.89 0.10 6.76
N LEU A 97 2.90 1.43 6.94
CA LEU A 97 3.36 2.40 5.94
C LEU A 97 4.83 2.22 5.55
N VAL A 98 5.71 1.91 6.51
CA VAL A 98 7.16 1.76 6.25
C VAL A 98 7.44 0.56 5.34
N ASN A 99 6.76 -0.54 5.61
CA ASN A 99 6.90 -1.76 4.83
C ASN A 99 6.32 -1.59 3.42
N ALA A 100 5.17 -0.94 3.32
CA ALA A 100 4.53 -0.57 2.05
C ALA A 100 5.43 0.33 1.19
N ALA A 101 5.94 1.43 1.74
CA ALA A 101 6.82 2.35 1.03
C ALA A 101 8.12 1.67 0.59
N ALA A 102 8.79 0.93 1.49
CA ALA A 102 10.02 0.21 1.16
C ALA A 102 9.81 -0.83 0.05
N THR A 103 8.71 -1.59 0.10
CA THR A 103 8.38 -2.58 -0.94
C THR A 103 8.12 -1.91 -2.28
N THR A 104 7.36 -0.82 -2.28
CA THR A 104 7.02 -0.06 -3.48
C THR A 104 8.29 0.52 -4.12
N GLN A 105 9.14 1.16 -3.32
CA GLN A 105 10.39 1.73 -3.84
C GLN A 105 11.32 0.65 -4.41
N LEU A 106 11.48 -0.48 -3.73
CA LEU A 106 12.26 -1.61 -4.25
C LEU A 106 11.69 -2.14 -5.58
N LEU A 107 10.36 -2.22 -5.70
CA LEU A 107 9.72 -2.66 -6.95
C LEU A 107 10.02 -1.69 -8.11
N LEU A 108 9.97 -0.38 -7.86
CA LEU A 108 10.16 0.67 -8.87
C LEU A 108 11.64 0.87 -9.25
N ASP A 109 12.56 0.71 -8.30
CA ASP A 109 14.00 0.90 -8.55
C ASP A 109 14.62 -0.25 -9.38
N PHE A 110 14.12 -1.47 -9.19
CA PHE A 110 14.78 -2.67 -9.70
C PHE A 110 14.09 -3.32 -10.90
N PHE A 111 12.84 -2.96 -11.19
CA PHE A 111 12.08 -3.54 -12.28
C PHE A 111 11.44 -2.44 -13.15
N PRO A 112 11.32 -2.64 -14.48
CA PRO A 112 10.63 -1.70 -15.34
C PRO A 112 9.13 -1.83 -15.08
N ILE A 113 8.60 -1.02 -14.18
CA ILE A 113 7.16 -0.98 -13.88
C ILE A 113 6.50 0.07 -14.77
N ARG A 114 5.27 -0.21 -15.22
CA ARG A 114 4.45 0.76 -15.99
C ARG A 114 3.14 1.15 -15.33
N ALA A 115 2.71 0.43 -14.30
CA ALA A 115 1.63 0.79 -13.39
C ALA A 115 1.70 -0.08 -12.13
N VAL A 116 1.26 0.46 -11.00
CA VAL A 116 1.17 -0.24 -9.72
C VAL A 116 -0.31 -0.47 -9.37
N ILE A 117 -0.64 -1.68 -8.95
CA ILE A 117 -1.96 -2.06 -8.45
C ILE A 117 -1.75 -2.54 -7.02
N HIS A 118 -2.20 -1.76 -6.05
CA HIS A 118 -2.22 -2.15 -4.66
C HIS A 118 -3.53 -2.86 -4.33
N PHE A 119 -3.47 -3.96 -3.58
CA PHE A 119 -4.69 -4.68 -3.22
C PHE A 119 -4.60 -5.38 -1.87
N GLY A 120 -5.76 -5.60 -1.26
CA GLY A 120 -5.89 -6.34 -0.02
C GLY A 120 -7.22 -6.03 0.68
N THR A 121 -7.33 -6.42 1.94
CA THR A 121 -8.49 -6.12 2.76
C THR A 121 -8.37 -4.75 3.44
N ALA A 122 -9.49 -4.22 3.91
CA ALA A 122 -9.62 -2.98 4.66
C ALA A 122 -10.81 -3.06 5.62
N GLY A 123 -10.88 -2.14 6.59
CA GLY A 123 -12.07 -1.92 7.40
C GLY A 123 -13.05 -0.96 6.71
N GLY A 124 -14.34 -1.27 6.77
CA GLY A 124 -15.43 -0.44 6.26
C GLY A 124 -15.77 0.71 7.21
N ALA A 125 -15.79 1.93 6.69
CA ALA A 125 -16.14 3.14 7.44
C ALA A 125 -17.50 3.72 7.05
N ASP A 126 -17.98 3.43 5.84
CA ASP A 126 -19.28 3.87 5.34
C ASP A 126 -20.38 2.85 5.67
N SER A 127 -21.35 3.26 6.47
CA SER A 127 -22.49 2.42 6.89
C SER A 127 -23.42 1.96 5.75
N SER A 128 -23.32 2.56 4.56
CA SER A 128 -24.05 2.14 3.36
C SER A 128 -23.40 0.96 2.61
N LEU A 129 -22.16 0.62 2.99
CA LEU A 129 -21.42 -0.53 2.49
C LEU A 129 -21.50 -1.70 3.47
N SER A 130 -21.27 -2.91 2.98
CA SER A 130 -21.31 -4.14 3.79
C SER A 130 -19.98 -4.87 3.73
N VAL A 131 -19.72 -5.71 4.75
CA VAL A 131 -18.60 -6.65 4.71
C VAL A 131 -18.78 -7.53 3.46
N GLY A 132 -17.68 -7.76 2.73
CA GLY A 132 -17.71 -8.41 1.42
C GLY A 132 -17.63 -7.46 0.23
N ASP A 133 -18.06 -6.21 0.37
CA ASP A 133 -17.98 -5.23 -0.72
C ASP A 133 -16.51 -4.96 -1.09
N VAL A 134 -16.26 -4.77 -2.38
CA VAL A 134 -14.96 -4.35 -2.90
C VAL A 134 -15.04 -2.89 -3.31
N VAL A 135 -14.10 -2.08 -2.85
CA VAL A 135 -14.03 -0.66 -3.17
C VAL A 135 -12.78 -0.32 -3.95
N ILE A 136 -12.89 0.65 -4.85
CA ILE A 136 -11.78 1.28 -5.56
C ILE A 136 -11.79 2.77 -5.21
N PRO A 137 -11.02 3.18 -4.20
CA PRO A 137 -11.00 4.57 -3.81
C PRO A 137 -10.27 5.43 -4.84
N MET A 138 -10.81 6.62 -5.11
CA MET A 138 -10.19 7.58 -6.04
C MET A 138 -9.02 8.35 -5.43
N GLN A 139 -8.93 8.36 -4.11
CA GLN A 139 -7.85 9.03 -3.37
C GLN A 139 -7.71 8.45 -1.96
N PHE A 140 -6.52 8.61 -1.39
CA PHE A 140 -6.19 8.16 -0.03
C PHE A 140 -5.59 9.29 0.80
N SER A 141 -6.01 9.39 2.06
CA SER A 141 -5.36 10.23 3.07
C SER A 141 -4.47 9.42 4.02
N GLN A 142 -3.49 10.09 4.64
CA GLN A 142 -2.71 9.51 5.74
C GLN A 142 -3.17 10.06 7.09
N THR A 143 -4.09 9.36 7.75
CA THR A 143 -4.67 9.76 9.04
C THR A 143 -3.83 9.40 10.25
N GLY A 144 -2.57 9.01 10.06
CA GLY A 144 -1.62 8.67 11.12
C GLY A 144 -0.62 9.78 11.49
N ILE A 145 -0.69 10.95 10.85
CA ILE A 145 0.19 12.10 11.17
C ILE A 145 -0.59 13.10 12.00
N TRP A 146 -0.17 13.24 13.27
CA TRP A 146 -0.85 14.07 14.25
C TRP A 146 0.08 15.09 14.88
N ASP A 147 -0.46 16.27 15.16
CA ASP A 147 0.11 17.23 16.10
C ASP A 147 -0.68 17.21 17.41
N TRP A 148 0.04 17.07 18.53
CA TRP A 148 -0.56 17.05 19.86
C TRP A 148 -0.75 18.48 20.39
N LEU A 149 -2.00 18.91 20.56
CA LEU A 149 -2.34 20.28 20.91
C LEU A 149 -2.63 20.42 22.40
N LYS A 150 -2.10 21.51 22.99
CA LYS A 150 -2.14 21.77 24.43
C LYS A 150 -3.53 22.14 24.96
N SER A 151 -4.43 22.68 24.14
CA SER A 151 -5.77 23.10 24.57
C SER A 151 -6.71 23.34 23.39
N GLU A 152 -8.01 23.49 23.66
CA GLU A 152 -9.04 23.86 22.66
C GLU A 152 -8.85 25.25 22.07
N ALA A 153 -8.21 26.15 22.81
CA ALA A 153 -7.86 27.48 22.32
C ALA A 153 -6.55 27.48 21.50
N ALA A 154 -5.87 26.33 21.40
CA ALA A 154 -4.70 26.24 20.54
C ALA A 154 -5.14 26.42 19.08
N PRO A 155 -4.48 27.28 18.31
CA PRO A 155 -4.75 27.38 16.89
C PRO A 155 -4.46 26.02 16.23
N GLN A 156 -5.20 25.70 15.18
CA GLN A 156 -4.86 24.57 14.34
C GLN A 156 -3.44 24.80 13.78
N PRO A 157 -2.59 23.76 13.71
CA PRO A 157 -1.28 23.88 13.09
C PRO A 157 -1.40 24.44 11.67
N ASP A 158 -0.38 25.15 11.20
CA ASP A 158 -0.34 25.74 9.85
C ASP A 158 -0.59 24.71 8.71
N ASN A 159 -0.41 23.42 9.03
CA ASN A 159 -0.61 22.32 8.11
C ASN A 159 -1.67 21.30 8.59
N GLY A 160 -2.50 21.70 9.56
CA GLY A 160 -3.60 20.89 10.07
C GLY A 160 -4.82 20.89 9.14
N VAL A 161 -5.57 19.78 9.12
CA VAL A 161 -6.79 19.64 8.28
C VAL A 161 -8.05 19.31 9.07
N ALA A 162 -7.93 18.67 10.23
CA ALA A 162 -9.01 18.41 11.19
C ALA A 162 -8.41 18.11 12.57
N ASP A 163 -9.23 17.87 13.59
CA ASP A 163 -8.77 17.45 14.91
C ASP A 163 -9.73 16.50 15.64
N LEU A 164 -9.18 15.72 16.56
CA LEU A 164 -9.87 14.82 17.48
C LEU A 164 -9.58 15.24 18.93
N GLU A 165 -10.64 15.53 19.70
CA GLU A 165 -10.52 15.94 21.10
C GLU A 165 -10.65 14.76 22.06
N PHE A 166 -9.60 14.47 22.84
CA PHE A 166 -9.62 13.38 23.81
C PHE A 166 -10.38 13.73 25.09
N ARG A 167 -10.88 14.98 25.25
CA ARG A 167 -11.45 15.61 26.46
C ARG A 167 -12.41 14.74 27.33
N ARG A 168 -12.96 13.66 26.80
CA ARG A 168 -13.80 12.69 27.52
C ARG A 168 -13.04 11.58 28.26
N TYR A 169 -11.72 11.50 28.11
CA TYR A 169 -10.85 10.57 28.82
C TYR A 169 -10.37 11.18 30.16
N HIS A 170 -10.74 10.57 31.29
CA HIS A 170 -10.73 11.25 32.59
C HIS A 170 -9.54 10.83 33.47
N ILE A 171 -8.33 11.27 33.10
CA ILE A 171 -7.14 11.19 33.96
C ILE A 171 -6.60 12.60 34.24
N PRO A 172 -6.60 13.06 35.51
CA PRO A 172 -7.12 12.40 36.71
C PRO A 172 -8.66 12.39 36.75
N ILE A 173 -9.21 11.44 37.50
CA ILE A 173 -10.65 11.33 37.74
C ILE A 173 -11.13 12.61 38.43
N GLY A 174 -12.11 13.31 37.84
CA GLY A 174 -12.68 14.55 38.39
C GLY A 174 -12.01 15.86 37.95
N GLY A 175 -11.08 15.83 36.99
CA GLY A 175 -10.43 17.02 36.40
C GLY A 175 -10.54 17.13 34.87
N TYR A 176 -9.95 18.18 34.29
CA TYR A 176 -9.79 18.30 32.83
C TYR A 176 -8.86 17.19 32.31
N ASN A 177 -9.21 16.59 31.17
CA ASN A 177 -8.31 15.65 30.52
C ASN A 177 -6.98 16.34 30.15
N LEU A 178 -5.89 15.87 30.75
CA LEU A 178 -4.55 16.40 30.49
C LEU A 178 -3.98 16.02 29.13
N LEU A 179 -4.61 15.05 28.43
CA LEU A 179 -4.23 14.68 27.07
C LEU A 179 -4.67 15.73 26.02
N GLY A 180 -5.64 16.59 26.29
CA GLY A 180 -6.04 17.64 25.34
C GLY A 180 -6.68 17.09 24.05
N ARG A 181 -6.14 17.47 22.88
CA ARG A 181 -6.63 17.11 21.52
C ARG A 181 -5.48 16.88 20.53
N VAL A 182 -5.72 16.14 19.46
CA VAL A 182 -4.78 15.94 18.34
C VAL A 182 -5.32 16.54 17.05
N ALA A 183 -4.47 17.14 16.22
CA ALA A 183 -4.82 17.61 14.88
C ALA A 183 -4.21 16.73 13.80
N TYR A 184 -4.97 16.40 12.76
CA TYR A 184 -4.50 15.71 11.56
C TYR A 184 -3.71 16.65 10.68
N MET A 185 -2.61 16.16 10.11
CA MET A 185 -1.66 16.95 9.33
C MET A 185 -1.62 16.50 7.86
N LYS A 186 -1.27 17.41 6.94
CA LYS A 186 -0.91 17.04 5.56
C LYS A 186 0.48 16.43 5.48
N GLU A 187 0.72 15.54 4.53
CA GLU A 187 2.04 15.00 4.21
C GLU A 187 2.88 15.98 3.38
N TYR A 188 4.20 15.83 3.51
CA TYR A 188 5.17 16.45 2.60
C TYR A 188 5.40 15.54 1.39
N PHE A 189 4.84 15.93 0.25
CA PHE A 189 4.97 15.19 -1.00
C PHE A 189 6.04 15.79 -1.91
N PHE A 190 7.00 14.97 -2.31
CA PHE A 190 7.99 15.34 -3.33
C PHE A 190 7.52 14.82 -4.68
N SER A 191 7.46 15.70 -5.67
CA SER A 191 7.05 15.34 -7.03
C SER A 191 8.26 15.21 -7.93
N GLN A 192 8.28 14.21 -8.80
CA GLN A 192 9.31 14.04 -9.82
C GLN A 192 9.43 15.27 -10.75
N THR A 193 8.33 15.99 -10.98
CA THR A 193 8.30 17.21 -11.81
C THR A 193 8.38 18.50 -10.99
N GLY A 194 8.48 18.39 -9.65
CA GLY A 194 8.61 19.51 -8.74
C GLY A 194 10.05 20.01 -8.60
N GLU A 195 10.22 21.09 -7.86
CA GLU A 195 11.54 21.59 -7.50
C GLU A 195 12.20 20.66 -6.45
N PRO A 196 13.47 20.25 -6.63
CA PRO A 196 14.18 19.44 -5.65
C PRO A 196 14.18 20.09 -4.25
N ASP A 197 14.02 19.27 -3.22
CA ASP A 197 13.94 19.68 -1.81
C ASP A 197 12.77 20.60 -1.43
N VAL A 198 11.81 20.83 -2.35
CA VAL A 198 10.61 21.64 -2.10
C VAL A 198 9.36 20.75 -2.12
N PRO A 199 8.82 20.35 -0.95
CA PRO A 199 7.64 19.50 -0.89
C PRO A 199 6.34 20.28 -1.09
N VAL A 200 5.36 19.62 -1.71
CA VAL A 200 3.96 20.06 -1.74
C VAL A 200 3.23 19.44 -0.55
N ARG A 201 2.50 20.24 0.23
CA ARG A 201 1.70 19.74 1.35
C ARG A 201 0.40 19.13 0.84
N LYS A 202 0.26 17.80 0.87
CA LYS A 202 -0.93 17.08 0.38
C LYS A 202 -1.59 16.28 1.49
N PHE A 203 -2.92 16.40 1.59
CA PHE A 203 -3.70 15.51 2.45
C PHE A 203 -4.21 14.30 1.66
N TRP A 204 -4.67 14.54 0.44
CA TRP A 204 -5.17 13.52 -0.46
C TRP A 204 -4.11 13.15 -1.51
N PHE A 205 -3.98 11.86 -1.76
CA PHE A 205 -3.18 11.29 -2.84
C PHE A 205 -4.11 10.53 -3.78
N GLU A 206 -4.26 11.04 -5.00
CA GLU A 206 -5.21 10.55 -5.97
C GLU A 206 -4.68 9.32 -6.73
N ALA A 207 -5.54 8.33 -6.96
CA ALA A 207 -5.26 7.26 -7.90
C ALA A 207 -5.18 7.81 -9.32
N SER A 208 -4.50 7.10 -10.22
CA SER A 208 -4.30 7.54 -11.60
C SER A 208 -5.60 7.46 -12.41
N GLU A 209 -5.97 8.58 -13.04
CA GLU A 209 -7.21 8.72 -13.82
C GLU A 209 -7.36 7.64 -14.90
N ASP A 210 -6.29 7.34 -15.65
CA ASP A 210 -6.31 6.29 -16.68
C ASP A 210 -6.70 4.92 -16.11
N LEU A 211 -6.22 4.58 -14.91
CA LEU A 211 -6.53 3.31 -14.26
C LEU A 211 -7.94 3.33 -13.66
N LEU A 212 -8.40 4.47 -13.15
CA LEU A 212 -9.78 4.65 -12.68
C LEU A 212 -10.77 4.52 -13.85
N GLN A 213 -10.44 5.07 -15.01
CA GLN A 213 -11.26 4.94 -16.21
C GLN A 213 -11.36 3.47 -16.65
N ILE A 214 -10.26 2.71 -16.63
CA ILE A 214 -10.30 1.27 -16.91
C ILE A 214 -11.11 0.54 -15.82
N ALA A 215 -10.93 0.89 -14.55
CA ALA A 215 -11.69 0.27 -13.46
C ALA A 215 -13.21 0.50 -13.58
N SER A 216 -13.64 1.64 -14.11
CA SER A 216 -15.07 1.94 -14.32
C SER A 216 -15.76 0.95 -15.28
N THR A 217 -15.01 0.30 -16.18
CA THR A 217 -15.58 -0.72 -17.07
C THR A 217 -15.91 -2.03 -16.33
N LEU A 218 -15.46 -2.17 -15.08
CA LEU A 218 -15.74 -3.32 -14.22
C LEU A 218 -17.02 -3.14 -13.40
N GLU A 219 -17.72 -2.01 -13.52
CA GLU A 219 -19.02 -1.84 -12.87
C GLU A 219 -19.98 -2.98 -13.25
N GLY A 220 -20.58 -3.60 -12.23
CA GLY A 220 -21.44 -4.76 -12.42
C GLY A 220 -20.71 -6.11 -12.48
N ILE A 221 -19.40 -6.17 -12.22
CA ILE A 221 -18.70 -7.44 -12.01
C ILE A 221 -19.40 -8.26 -10.91
N GLU A 222 -19.65 -9.54 -11.19
CA GLU A 222 -20.27 -10.45 -10.25
C GLU A 222 -19.23 -10.95 -9.24
N LEU A 223 -19.38 -10.52 -7.99
CA LEU A 223 -18.55 -10.96 -6.87
C LEU A 223 -19.18 -12.18 -6.21
N ASP A 224 -18.36 -13.07 -5.66
CA ASP A 224 -18.82 -14.31 -5.07
C ASP A 224 -19.40 -14.04 -3.68
N GLN A 225 -20.64 -14.47 -3.46
CA GLN A 225 -21.29 -14.38 -2.14
C GLN A 225 -20.87 -15.54 -1.23
N CYS A 226 -20.50 -16.69 -1.79
CA CYS A 226 -20.14 -17.88 -1.02
C CYS A 226 -18.79 -18.45 -1.47
N LEU A 227 -17.98 -18.91 -0.53
CA LEU A 227 -16.72 -19.60 -0.77
C LEU A 227 -16.53 -20.71 0.28
N ASN A 228 -16.27 -21.94 -0.17
CA ASN A 228 -16.01 -23.10 0.71
C ASN A 228 -17.08 -23.34 1.80
N GLY A 229 -18.35 -23.04 1.50
CA GLY A 229 -19.47 -23.24 2.43
C GLY A 229 -19.71 -22.08 3.41
N VAL A 230 -18.88 -21.04 3.40
CA VAL A 230 -19.12 -19.77 4.12
C VAL A 230 -19.73 -18.77 3.13
N CYS A 231 -20.80 -18.09 3.55
CA CYS A 231 -21.53 -17.14 2.70
C CYS A 231 -21.68 -15.78 3.38
N LEU A 232 -21.39 -14.72 2.64
CA LEU A 232 -21.73 -13.36 3.03
C LEU A 232 -23.25 -13.21 3.13
N PRO A 233 -23.77 -12.51 4.13
CA PRO A 233 -25.21 -12.34 4.33
C PRO A 233 -25.86 -11.45 3.26
N LYS A 234 -25.07 -10.65 2.54
CA LYS A 234 -25.49 -9.87 1.39
C LYS A 234 -24.62 -10.19 0.18
N GLN A 235 -25.20 -10.06 -1.01
CA GLN A 235 -24.46 -10.13 -2.27
C GLN A 235 -23.46 -8.96 -2.32
N PRO A 236 -22.14 -9.24 -2.37
CA PRO A 236 -21.14 -8.18 -2.45
C PRO A 236 -21.19 -7.44 -3.79
N LYS A 237 -20.84 -6.16 -3.76
CA LYS A 237 -20.75 -5.28 -4.95
C LYS A 237 -19.39 -4.62 -5.06
N LEU A 238 -19.04 -4.22 -6.28
CA LEU A 238 -17.93 -3.31 -6.56
C LEU A 238 -18.43 -1.86 -6.46
N VAL A 239 -17.71 -1.02 -5.71
CA VAL A 239 -18.00 0.41 -5.56
C VAL A 239 -16.78 1.25 -5.91
N LEU A 240 -16.94 2.21 -6.81
CA LEU A 240 -15.87 3.11 -7.23
C LEU A 240 -16.11 4.54 -6.73
N GLY A 241 -15.08 5.37 -6.78
CA GLY A 241 -15.21 6.82 -6.53
C GLY A 241 -15.37 7.19 -5.04
N VAL A 242 -15.04 6.28 -4.13
CA VAL A 242 -15.03 6.54 -2.69
C VAL A 242 -13.66 7.08 -2.24
N ASN A 243 -13.56 7.59 -1.01
CA ASN A 243 -12.27 7.93 -0.40
C ASN A 243 -11.75 6.79 0.48
N GLY A 244 -10.44 6.60 0.51
CA GLY A 244 -9.77 5.70 1.45
C GLY A 244 -8.92 6.47 2.45
N THR A 245 -8.59 5.85 3.57
CA THR A 245 -7.57 6.40 4.48
C THR A 245 -6.66 5.31 5.02
N THR A 246 -5.45 5.73 5.38
CA THR A 246 -4.39 4.87 5.85
C THR A 246 -3.82 5.40 7.17
N ALA A 247 -3.60 4.52 8.14
CA ALA A 247 -2.88 4.83 9.37
C ALA A 247 -2.05 3.63 9.87
N ASN A 248 -1.02 3.88 10.68
CA ASN A 248 -0.13 2.83 11.19
C ASN A 248 -0.71 2.06 12.41
N PHE A 249 -2.03 2.04 12.54
CA PHE A 249 -2.73 1.31 13.61
C PHE A 249 -4.04 0.74 13.07
N PHE A 250 -4.42 -0.43 13.59
CA PHE A 250 -5.68 -1.08 13.25
C PHE A 250 -6.85 -0.35 13.93
N VAL A 251 -7.90 -0.03 13.18
CA VAL A 251 -9.08 0.66 13.72
C VAL A 251 -10.14 -0.37 14.07
N GLU A 252 -10.38 -0.54 15.36
CA GLU A 252 -11.44 -1.39 15.93
C GLU A 252 -12.22 -0.57 16.97
N ASN A 253 -12.78 0.56 16.51
CA ASN A 253 -13.49 1.48 17.38
C ASN A 253 -14.53 2.25 16.57
N ALA A 254 -15.81 1.90 16.73
CA ALA A 254 -16.92 2.53 16.01
C ALA A 254 -16.90 4.06 16.12
N ALA A 255 -16.68 4.63 17.31
CA ALA A 255 -16.69 6.08 17.49
C ALA A 255 -15.58 6.77 16.69
N TYR A 256 -14.38 6.18 16.66
CA TYR A 256 -13.26 6.71 15.88
C TYR A 256 -13.46 6.52 14.38
N ARG A 257 -13.97 5.36 13.95
CA ARG A 257 -14.39 5.12 12.56
C ARG A 257 -15.43 6.15 12.10
N ASP A 258 -16.47 6.39 12.90
CA ASP A 258 -17.52 7.34 12.59
C ASP A 258 -16.98 8.77 12.50
N PHE A 259 -16.03 9.12 13.36
CA PHE A 259 -15.29 10.37 13.24
C PHE A 259 -14.55 10.46 11.90
N LEU A 260 -13.80 9.42 11.50
CA LEU A 260 -13.06 9.41 10.24
C LEU A 260 -14.01 9.55 9.04
N HIS A 261 -15.11 8.79 9.02
CA HIS A 261 -16.11 8.86 7.95
C HIS A 261 -16.78 10.23 7.89
N SER A 262 -17.30 10.74 9.01
CA SER A 262 -17.99 12.04 9.04
C SER A 262 -17.07 13.23 8.71
N THR A 263 -15.78 13.12 9.04
CA THR A 263 -14.80 14.20 8.81
C THR A 263 -14.24 14.16 7.39
N PHE A 264 -13.88 12.97 6.90
CA PHE A 264 -13.11 12.82 5.66
C PHE A 264 -13.87 12.10 4.54
N HIS A 265 -15.11 11.68 4.79
CA HIS A 265 -15.96 10.94 3.85
C HIS A 265 -15.28 9.66 3.32
N VAL A 266 -14.53 8.99 4.19
CA VAL A 266 -13.79 7.77 3.84
C VAL A 266 -14.69 6.55 3.94
N ALA A 267 -14.58 5.63 2.98
CA ALA A 267 -15.30 4.37 2.95
C ALA A 267 -14.44 3.18 3.38
N SER A 268 -13.12 3.25 3.15
CA SER A 268 -12.16 2.20 3.53
C SER A 268 -11.05 2.74 4.41
N ILE A 269 -10.67 1.97 5.44
CA ILE A 269 -9.56 2.25 6.35
C ILE A 269 -8.56 1.10 6.26
N ASP A 270 -7.30 1.41 5.98
CA ASP A 270 -6.22 0.42 5.94
C ASP A 270 -4.90 0.94 6.55
N MET A 271 -3.82 0.18 6.36
CA MET A 271 -2.51 0.49 6.95
C MET A 271 -1.39 0.66 5.92
N GLU A 272 -1.69 0.67 4.61
CA GLU A 272 -0.68 0.66 3.54
C GLU A 272 -0.94 1.60 2.35
N SER A 273 -2.20 1.82 1.96
CA SER A 273 -2.52 2.32 0.60
C SER A 273 -1.94 3.69 0.32
N ALA A 274 -2.05 4.63 1.27
CA ALA A 274 -1.49 5.97 1.10
C ALA A 274 0.03 5.92 0.88
N ALA A 275 0.75 5.01 1.55
CA ALA A 275 2.19 4.85 1.35
C ALA A 275 2.52 4.29 -0.05
N VAL A 276 1.78 3.27 -0.52
CA VAL A 276 1.98 2.73 -1.88
C VAL A 276 1.69 3.78 -2.95
N ILE A 277 0.58 4.50 -2.81
CA ILE A 277 0.17 5.55 -3.76
C ILE A 277 1.17 6.69 -3.74
N MET A 278 1.51 7.22 -2.57
CA MET A 278 2.46 8.32 -2.43
C MET A 278 3.83 7.97 -3.01
N THR A 279 4.38 6.78 -2.71
CA THR A 279 5.67 6.33 -3.25
C THR A 279 5.63 6.17 -4.78
N SER A 280 4.54 5.62 -5.31
CA SER A 280 4.36 5.45 -6.76
C SER A 280 4.29 6.80 -7.48
N LEU A 281 3.45 7.72 -7.00
CA LEU A 281 3.29 9.05 -7.58
C LEU A 281 4.58 9.88 -7.49
N SER A 282 5.30 9.79 -6.37
CA SER A 282 6.60 10.46 -6.18
C SER A 282 7.62 10.00 -7.22
N SER A 283 7.56 8.72 -7.60
CA SER A 283 8.40 8.12 -8.65
C SER A 283 7.88 8.34 -10.08
N GLY A 284 6.77 9.09 -10.26
CA GLY A 284 6.13 9.34 -11.56
C GLY A 284 5.34 8.15 -12.12
N GLN A 285 5.01 7.16 -11.28
CA GLN A 285 4.37 5.92 -11.69
C GLN A 285 2.84 5.96 -11.49
N GLN A 286 2.08 5.56 -12.51
CA GLN A 286 0.65 5.33 -12.40
C GLN A 286 0.32 4.29 -11.32
N VAL A 287 -0.74 4.52 -10.54
CA VAL A 287 -1.11 3.69 -9.40
C VAL A 287 -2.62 3.68 -9.15
N ILE A 288 -3.15 2.54 -8.69
CA ILE A 288 -4.52 2.37 -8.21
C ILE A 288 -4.55 1.39 -7.04
N ALA A 289 -5.56 1.50 -6.17
CA ALA A 289 -5.76 0.56 -5.07
C ALA A 289 -7.16 -0.07 -5.09
N ILE A 290 -7.25 -1.36 -4.76
CA ILE A 290 -8.49 -2.14 -4.69
C ILE A 290 -8.57 -2.74 -3.29
N ARG A 291 -9.62 -2.41 -2.52
CA ARG A 291 -9.76 -2.83 -1.12
C ARG A 291 -11.06 -3.59 -0.89
N GLY A 292 -10.97 -4.78 -0.31
CA GLY A 292 -12.15 -5.54 0.13
C GLY A 292 -12.49 -5.23 1.58
N LEU A 293 -13.74 -4.93 1.89
CA LEU A 293 -14.18 -4.63 3.25
C LEU A 293 -14.33 -5.93 4.04
N ALA A 294 -13.38 -6.21 4.91
CA ALA A 294 -13.31 -7.46 5.67
C ALA A 294 -13.95 -7.35 7.07
N ASN A 295 -14.08 -6.14 7.59
CA ASN A 295 -14.72 -5.85 8.87
C ASN A 295 -15.34 -4.46 8.87
N SER A 296 -16.07 -4.12 9.93
CA SER A 296 -16.75 -2.83 10.07
C SER A 296 -15.97 -1.82 10.93
N ALA A 297 -14.65 -2.00 11.08
CA ALA A 297 -13.76 -1.17 11.88
C ALA A 297 -14.26 -0.88 13.31
N GLY A 298 -14.83 -1.91 13.95
CA GLY A 298 -15.29 -1.88 15.34
C GLY A 298 -16.78 -1.56 15.55
N ALA A 299 -17.66 -1.82 14.57
CA ALA A 299 -19.11 -1.75 14.79
C ALA A 299 -19.55 -2.82 15.79
N GLU A 300 -20.27 -2.45 16.85
CA GLU A 300 -20.93 -3.45 17.71
C GLU A 300 -22.10 -4.11 16.96
N GLY A 301 -22.21 -5.44 17.05
CA GLY A 301 -23.28 -6.21 16.41
C GLY A 301 -23.19 -6.31 14.87
N GLY A 302 -22.07 -5.87 14.28
CA GLY A 302 -21.75 -6.10 12.87
C GLY A 302 -21.40 -7.55 12.58
N GLU A 303 -21.39 -7.92 11.31
CA GLU A 303 -21.06 -9.24 10.75
C GLU A 303 -19.63 -9.73 11.10
N ASP A 304 -18.89 -9.02 11.95
CA ASP A 304 -17.53 -9.30 12.41
C ASP A 304 -17.48 -10.46 13.44
N SER A 305 -18.62 -11.01 13.91
CA SER A 305 -18.68 -11.72 15.19
C SER A 305 -18.50 -13.25 15.21
N SER A 306 -18.28 -13.97 14.10
CA SER A 306 -17.97 -15.41 14.22
C SER A 306 -17.45 -16.15 12.97
N GLU A 307 -17.59 -15.60 11.78
CA GLU A 307 -17.11 -16.23 10.53
C GLU A 307 -16.07 -15.32 9.87
N SER A 308 -14.82 -15.77 9.75
CA SER A 308 -13.78 -14.99 9.05
C SER A 308 -14.12 -14.97 7.56
N TYR A 309 -14.77 -13.89 7.12
CA TYR A 309 -15.03 -13.60 5.71
C TYR A 309 -13.76 -13.18 4.95
N ASP A 310 -12.60 -13.12 5.62
CA ASP A 310 -11.33 -12.69 5.04
C ASP A 310 -11.00 -13.44 3.75
N ALA A 311 -11.25 -14.74 3.71
CA ALA A 311 -10.98 -15.57 2.53
C ALA A 311 -11.85 -15.19 1.33
N ILE A 312 -13.16 -14.99 1.52
CA ILE A 312 -14.06 -14.62 0.42
C ILE A 312 -13.84 -13.17 -0.02
N VAL A 313 -13.57 -12.27 0.92
CA VAL A 313 -13.23 -10.88 0.62
C VAL A 313 -11.92 -10.81 -0.18
N ALA A 314 -10.88 -11.54 0.25
CA ALA A 314 -9.62 -11.62 -0.47
C ALA A 314 -9.79 -12.20 -1.88
N ALA A 315 -10.58 -13.27 -2.04
CA ALA A 315 -10.88 -13.85 -3.35
C ALA A 315 -11.59 -12.85 -4.28
N ASN A 316 -12.59 -12.11 -3.77
CA ASN A 316 -13.29 -11.08 -4.54
C ASN A 316 -12.38 -9.90 -4.95
N VAL A 317 -11.44 -9.51 -4.07
CA VAL A 317 -10.41 -8.54 -4.40
C VAL A 317 -9.50 -9.08 -5.51
N GLU A 318 -9.03 -10.32 -5.38
CA GLU A 318 -8.18 -10.96 -6.40
C GLU A 318 -8.89 -11.07 -7.76
N LYS A 319 -10.16 -11.46 -7.76
CA LYS A 319 -11.04 -11.49 -8.95
C LYS A 319 -11.12 -10.12 -9.62
N THR A 320 -11.28 -9.05 -8.83
CA THR A 320 -11.33 -7.66 -9.32
C THR A 320 -9.97 -7.23 -9.89
N VAL A 321 -8.85 -7.59 -9.24
CA VAL A 321 -7.49 -7.32 -9.74
C VAL A 321 -7.26 -8.01 -11.07
N VAL A 322 -7.62 -9.29 -11.20
CA VAL A 322 -7.49 -10.05 -12.46
C VAL A 322 -8.32 -9.41 -13.57
N ALA A 323 -9.57 -9.01 -13.27
CA ALA A 323 -10.43 -8.31 -14.22
C ALA A 323 -9.81 -6.97 -14.69
N LEU A 324 -9.29 -6.17 -13.77
CA LEU A 324 -8.59 -4.93 -14.09
C LEU A 324 -7.37 -5.19 -14.97
N VAL A 325 -6.49 -6.10 -14.56
CA VAL A 325 -5.26 -6.44 -15.30
C VAL A 325 -5.56 -6.90 -16.72
N ASN A 326 -6.64 -7.67 -16.93
CA ASN A 326 -7.05 -8.11 -18.26
C ASN A 326 -7.58 -6.97 -19.15
N ASN A 327 -8.12 -5.90 -18.56
CA ASN A 327 -8.60 -4.73 -19.29
C ASN A 327 -7.51 -3.66 -19.52
N ILE A 328 -6.36 -3.74 -18.83
CA ILE A 328 -5.23 -2.84 -19.12
C ILE A 328 -4.55 -3.28 -20.44
N PRO A 329 -4.39 -2.38 -21.43
CA PRO A 329 -3.72 -2.69 -22.69
C PRO A 329 -2.31 -3.25 -22.49
N SER A 330 -1.99 -4.37 -23.14
CA SER A 330 -0.66 -4.98 -23.08
C SER A 330 0.30 -4.29 -24.06
N PRO A 331 1.53 -3.93 -23.64
CA PRO A 331 2.55 -3.35 -24.52
C PRO A 331 2.90 -4.25 -25.72
N ARG A 332 2.64 -5.56 -25.63
CA ARG A 332 2.96 -6.54 -26.68
C ARG A 332 2.07 -6.44 -27.93
N LEU A 333 0.96 -5.70 -27.87
CA LEU A 333 0.03 -5.51 -28.99
C LEU A 333 0.46 -4.41 -29.99
N GLY A 334 1.57 -3.72 -29.73
CA GLY A 334 2.23 -2.89 -30.73
C GLY A 334 2.93 -3.74 -31.79
N ARG A 335 2.20 -4.21 -32.82
CA ARG A 335 2.85 -4.49 -34.11
C ARG A 335 3.50 -3.19 -34.55
N ILE A 336 4.82 -3.10 -34.41
CA ILE A 336 5.60 -2.11 -35.14
C ILE A 336 5.52 -2.53 -36.61
N CYS A 337 4.45 -2.11 -37.29
CA CYS A 337 4.41 -2.07 -38.74
C CYS A 337 5.44 -1.03 -39.16
N GLY A 338 6.68 -1.47 -39.34
CA GLY A 338 7.66 -0.72 -40.10
C GLY A 338 7.03 -0.40 -41.45
N LYS A 339 7.14 0.86 -41.87
CA LYS A 339 6.47 1.50 -43.02
C LYS A 339 6.56 0.76 -44.37
N ASN A 340 7.12 -0.45 -44.49
CA ASN A 340 7.25 -1.15 -45.78
C ASN A 340 7.54 -2.67 -45.74
N ARG A 341 7.04 -3.50 -44.79
CA ARG A 341 7.11 -4.98 -44.98
C ARG A 341 5.85 -5.70 -44.49
N LYS A 342 5.28 -6.52 -45.38
CA LYS A 342 4.11 -7.40 -45.18
C LYS A 342 4.29 -8.30 -43.96
N CYS A 343 3.29 -8.39 -43.10
CA CYS A 343 3.20 -9.43 -42.08
C CYS A 343 2.75 -10.74 -42.73
N SER A 344 3.53 -11.80 -42.62
CA SER A 344 3.08 -13.18 -42.86
C SER A 344 2.29 -13.67 -41.65
N ALA A 345 1.27 -14.50 -41.91
CA ALA A 345 0.25 -14.97 -40.97
C ALA A 345 0.81 -15.71 -39.75
#